data_AF-A0ABD5SI75-F1
#
_entry.id   AF-A0ABD5SI75-F1
#
_cell.length_a   1.000
_cell.length_b   1.000
_cell.length_c   1.000
_cell.angle_alpha   90.00
_cell.angle_beta   90.00
_cell.angle_gamma   90.00
#
_symmetry.space_group_name_H-M   'P 1'
#
loop_
_entity.id
_entity.type
_entity.pdbx_description
1 polymer ?
#
loop_
_entity_poly.entity_id
_entity_poly.type
_entity_poly.pdbx_seq_one_letter_code
_entity_poly.pdbx_strand_id
1 'polypeptide(L)'
;MSAVPTDAGVAALGEFTFECGQSIPDLRMAYETYGEFDGDNVVLVCHALTGSQNVARTPESDADAGQAGQARAWWDDVVGPGKAIDTTEYYVVCANVPGSCYGSSGPASERPPDIDLPADEEPDHDRWGTAFPPVQVEDWTRAQRRLLDHLGVGRLRAVVGGS
;
A
#
# COMPACT_ATOMS: atom_id res chain seq x y z
N MET A 1 16.76 -14.76 18.79
CA MET A 1 16.43 -13.44 18.19
C MET A 1 14.93 -13.30 18.30
N SER A 2 14.44 -12.27 18.98
CA SER A 2 13.00 -11.98 18.98
C SER A 2 12.59 -11.64 17.56
N ALA A 3 11.50 -12.21 17.05
CA ALA A 3 10.95 -11.77 15.78
C ALA A 3 10.58 -10.29 15.92
N VAL A 4 10.97 -9.48 14.94
CA VAL A 4 10.55 -8.08 14.89
C VAL A 4 9.04 -8.04 14.65
N PRO A 5 8.27 -7.21 15.39
CA PRO A 5 6.85 -7.08 15.15
C PRO A 5 6.59 -6.73 13.69
N THR A 6 5.70 -7.49 13.07
CA THR A 6 5.24 -7.26 11.70
C THR A 6 3.73 -7.28 11.75
N ASP A 7 3.10 -6.35 11.03
CA ASP A 7 1.65 -6.34 10.81
C ASP A 7 1.38 -6.05 9.33
N ALA A 8 0.37 -6.72 8.77
CA ALA A 8 -0.02 -6.58 7.38
C ALA A 8 -1.54 -6.57 7.29
N GLY A 9 -2.08 -5.72 6.42
CA GLY A 9 -3.53 -5.59 6.30
C GLY A 9 -3.97 -4.77 5.11
N VAL A 10 -5.29 -4.61 5.02
CA VAL A 10 -5.93 -3.73 4.04
C VAL A 10 -6.82 -2.75 4.80
N ALA A 11 -6.45 -1.47 4.79
CA ALA A 11 -7.22 -0.40 5.42
C ALA A 11 -8.30 0.12 4.47
N ALA A 12 -9.54 0.21 4.95
CA ALA A 12 -10.63 0.92 4.27
C ALA A 12 -10.55 2.41 4.65
N LEU A 13 -10.30 3.28 3.66
CA LEU A 13 -10.07 4.71 3.84
C LEU A 13 -11.27 5.56 3.41
N GLY A 14 -12.40 4.92 3.07
CA GLY A 14 -13.64 5.57 2.66
C GLY A 14 -13.52 6.27 1.31
N GLU A 15 -14.43 7.21 1.06
CA GLU A 15 -14.52 7.88 -0.23
C GLU A 15 -13.24 8.64 -0.57
N PHE A 16 -12.72 8.41 -1.77
CA PHE A 16 -11.50 9.04 -2.26
C PHE A 16 -11.72 9.65 -3.64
N THR A 17 -11.58 10.97 -3.72
CA THR A 17 -11.54 11.72 -4.98
C THR A 17 -10.12 11.83 -5.49
N PHE A 18 -9.89 11.34 -6.70
CA PHE A 18 -8.63 11.41 -7.43
C PHE A 18 -8.42 12.79 -8.04
N GLU A 19 -7.19 13.11 -8.44
CA GLU A 19 -6.85 14.41 -9.02
C GLU A 19 -7.64 14.72 -10.30
N CYS A 20 -8.04 13.68 -11.03
CA CYS A 20 -8.91 13.80 -12.21
C CYS A 20 -10.38 14.19 -11.89
N GLY A 21 -10.75 14.28 -10.61
CA GLY A 21 -12.10 14.62 -10.14
C GLY A 21 -13.06 13.43 -10.02
N GLN A 22 -12.70 12.25 -10.53
CA GLN A 22 -13.46 11.02 -10.30
C GLN A 22 -13.23 10.50 -8.87
N SER A 23 -14.20 9.74 -8.34
CA SER A 23 -14.12 9.22 -6.97
C SER A 23 -14.52 7.75 -6.90
N ILE A 24 -14.00 7.04 -5.90
CA ILE A 24 -14.51 5.73 -5.47
C ILE A 24 -15.04 5.83 -4.04
N PRO A 25 -16.10 5.09 -3.66
CA PRO A 25 -16.75 5.26 -2.35
C PRO A 25 -15.97 4.63 -1.19
N ASP A 26 -15.11 3.65 -1.45
CA ASP A 26 -14.27 3.01 -0.44
C ASP A 26 -12.90 2.65 -1.02
N LEU A 27 -11.92 3.54 -0.81
CA LEU A 27 -10.53 3.27 -1.16
C LEU A 27 -9.94 2.28 -0.16
N ARG A 28 -9.53 1.10 -0.64
CA ARG A 28 -8.82 0.10 0.15
C ARG A 28 -7.32 0.17 -0.15
N MET A 29 -6.49 0.21 0.89
CA MET A 29 -5.04 0.28 0.80
C MET A 29 -4.40 -0.90 1.52
N ALA A 30 -3.74 -1.78 0.77
CA ALA A 30 -2.89 -2.81 1.35
C ALA A 30 -1.60 -2.18 1.90
N TYR A 31 -1.14 -2.66 3.05
CA TYR A 31 0.06 -2.16 3.69
C TYR A 31 0.77 -3.28 4.46
N GLU A 32 2.03 -3.05 4.76
CA GLU A 32 2.83 -3.84 5.70
C GLU A 32 3.67 -2.92 6.56
N THR A 33 3.84 -3.30 7.82
CA THR A 33 4.63 -2.56 8.79
C THR A 33 5.65 -3.46 9.48
N TYR A 34 6.79 -2.88 9.85
CA TYR A 34 7.91 -3.59 10.45
C TYR A 34 8.45 -2.78 11.64
N GLY A 35 8.71 -3.43 12.77
CA GLY A 35 9.21 -2.78 13.97
C GLY A 35 8.12 -2.33 14.93
N GLU A 36 8.53 -1.65 15.99
CA GLU A 36 7.63 -1.15 17.04
C GLU A 36 7.50 0.38 16.93
N PHE A 37 6.26 0.86 16.91
CA PHE A 37 5.96 2.30 16.84
C PHE A 37 6.10 2.96 18.21
N ASP A 38 6.90 4.03 18.30
CA ASP A 38 7.13 4.78 19.55
C ASP A 38 6.62 6.23 19.53
N GLY A 39 6.06 6.67 18.40
CA GLY A 39 5.50 8.01 18.21
C GLY A 39 6.27 8.88 17.21
N ASP A 40 7.58 8.70 17.02
CA ASP A 40 8.38 9.53 16.11
C ASP A 40 9.44 8.80 15.26
N ASN A 41 9.57 7.48 15.44
CA ASN A 41 10.51 6.62 14.71
C ASN A 41 10.03 6.11 13.35
N VAL A 42 9.05 6.77 12.71
CA VAL A 42 8.42 6.21 11.50
C VAL A 42 9.19 6.50 10.22
N VAL A 43 9.47 5.47 9.43
CA VAL A 43 10.03 5.59 8.07
C VAL A 43 8.99 5.09 7.05
N LEU A 44 8.51 6.00 6.20
CA LEU A 44 7.66 5.61 5.06
C LEU A 44 8.53 5.16 3.90
N VAL A 45 8.32 3.93 3.43
CA VAL A 45 8.98 3.37 2.26
C VAL A 45 8.00 3.38 1.08
N CYS A 46 8.38 4.07 0.00
CA CYS A 46 7.62 4.12 -1.26
C CYS A 46 8.22 3.14 -2.27
N HIS A 47 7.43 2.16 -2.69
CA HIS A 47 7.85 1.18 -3.68
C HIS A 47 7.87 1.75 -5.11
N ALA A 48 8.64 1.13 -6.00
CA ALA A 48 8.70 1.48 -7.43
C ALA A 48 7.49 0.92 -8.23
N LEU A 49 7.46 1.13 -9.55
CA LEU A 49 6.31 0.78 -10.41
C LEU A 49 5.80 -0.67 -10.26
N THR A 50 6.69 -1.64 -10.13
CA THR A 50 6.35 -3.07 -10.01
C THR A 50 6.59 -3.63 -8.60
N GLY A 51 6.81 -2.74 -7.62
CA GLY A 51 6.91 -3.11 -6.22
C GLY A 51 5.53 -3.29 -5.57
N SER A 52 5.53 -3.81 -4.34
CA SER A 52 4.35 -3.98 -3.49
C SER A 52 4.63 -3.39 -2.10
N GLN A 53 3.67 -3.52 -1.19
CA GLN A 53 3.86 -3.24 0.23
C GLN A 53 4.90 -4.15 0.91
N ASN A 54 5.27 -5.28 0.29
CA ASN A 54 6.17 -6.26 0.87
C ASN A 54 7.64 -5.85 0.64
N VAL A 55 8.18 -5.08 1.58
CA VAL A 55 9.55 -4.52 1.49
C VAL A 55 10.61 -5.55 1.83
N ALA A 56 10.44 -6.27 2.93
CA ALA A 56 11.40 -7.24 3.46
C ALA A 56 10.72 -8.58 3.76
N ARG A 57 11.51 -9.64 3.94
CA ARG A 57 10.96 -10.97 4.23
C ARG A 57 10.32 -11.02 5.61
N THR A 58 9.12 -11.58 5.64
CA THR A 58 8.29 -11.87 6.82
C THR A 58 7.69 -13.28 6.72
N PRO A 59 7.24 -13.86 7.85
CA PRO A 59 6.53 -15.13 7.82
C PRO A 59 5.35 -15.13 6.84
N GLU A 60 4.60 -14.03 6.73
CA GLU A 60 3.54 -13.86 5.75
C GLU A 60 4.08 -13.87 4.31
N SER A 61 5.18 -13.17 4.01
CA SER A 61 5.76 -13.12 2.66
C SER A 61 6.35 -14.46 2.18
N ASP A 62 6.77 -15.31 3.12
CA ASP A 62 7.29 -16.66 2.85
C ASP A 62 6.15 -17.71 2.79
N ALA A 63 5.03 -17.45 3.47
CA ALA A 63 3.77 -18.13 3.20
C ALA A 63 3.25 -17.72 1.82
N ASP A 64 2.28 -18.46 1.26
CA ASP A 64 1.78 -18.26 -0.11
C ASP A 64 0.96 -16.95 -0.24
N ALA A 65 1.61 -15.79 -0.08
CA ALA A 65 1.01 -14.45 -0.02
C ALA A 65 0.36 -14.00 -1.34
N GLY A 66 0.45 -14.81 -2.40
CA GLY A 66 -0.05 -14.47 -3.73
C GLY A 66 0.86 -13.51 -4.51
N GLN A 67 1.90 -12.94 -3.91
CA GLN A 67 2.97 -12.25 -4.63
C GLN A 67 4.09 -13.24 -4.96
N ALA A 68 4.87 -12.98 -6.02
CA ALA A 68 6.03 -13.79 -6.40
C ALA A 68 7.15 -12.88 -6.95
N GLY A 69 8.36 -13.42 -7.04
CA GLY A 69 9.52 -12.67 -7.56
C GLY A 69 9.85 -11.45 -6.70
N GLN A 70 10.17 -10.32 -7.35
CA GLN A 70 10.56 -9.10 -6.64
C GLN A 70 9.45 -8.55 -5.73
N ALA A 71 8.18 -8.69 -6.11
CA ALA A 71 7.05 -8.19 -5.31
C ALA A 71 6.84 -8.92 -3.97
N ARG A 72 7.63 -9.96 -3.63
CA ARG A 72 7.58 -10.62 -2.31
C ARG A 72 8.41 -9.92 -1.23
N ALA A 73 9.55 -9.32 -1.60
CA ALA A 73 10.49 -8.72 -0.66
C ALA A 73 11.53 -7.92 -1.48
N TRP A 74 11.13 -6.79 -2.05
CA TRP A 74 11.92 -6.11 -3.07
C TRP A 74 13.13 -5.34 -2.51
N TRP A 75 13.17 -5.08 -1.21
CA TRP A 75 14.26 -4.37 -0.53
C TRP A 75 14.80 -5.09 0.70
N ASP A 76 14.74 -6.43 0.69
CA ASP A 76 15.16 -7.26 1.82
C ASP A 76 16.60 -6.95 2.26
N ASP A 77 17.55 -6.71 1.36
CA ASP A 77 18.94 -6.41 1.75
C ASP A 77 19.12 -5.05 2.47
N VAL A 78 18.11 -4.18 2.47
CA VAL A 78 18.18 -2.82 3.01
C VAL A 78 17.30 -2.63 4.25
N VAL A 79 16.16 -3.32 4.33
CA VAL A 79 15.20 -3.20 5.43
C VAL A 79 15.19 -4.45 6.29
N GLY A 80 15.38 -4.30 7.60
CA GLY A 80 15.37 -5.41 8.56
C GLY A 80 16.35 -5.21 9.74
N PRO A 81 16.44 -6.18 10.66
CA PRO A 81 17.25 -6.03 11.87
C PRO A 81 18.73 -5.82 11.57
N GLY A 82 19.30 -4.72 12.05
CA GLY A 82 20.71 -4.37 11.83
C GLY A 82 21.06 -3.91 10.42
N LYS A 83 20.07 -3.69 9.55
CA LYS A 83 20.28 -3.21 8.16
C LYS A 83 20.23 -1.68 8.10
N ALA A 84 20.40 -1.11 6.89
CA ALA A 84 20.45 0.33 6.70
C ALA A 84 19.17 1.06 7.17
N ILE A 85 18.01 0.42 6.98
CA ILE A 85 16.76 0.78 7.65
C ILE A 85 16.50 -0.30 8.69
N ASP A 86 16.96 -0.04 9.91
CA ASP A 86 16.94 -1.00 11.00
C ASP A 86 15.54 -1.09 11.64
N THR A 87 14.87 -2.24 11.48
CA THR A 87 13.53 -2.46 12.05
C THR A 87 13.54 -2.74 13.55
N THR A 88 14.71 -2.76 14.18
CA THR A 88 14.86 -2.71 15.65
C THR A 88 14.90 -1.27 16.18
N GLU A 89 15.06 -0.27 15.31
CA GLU A 89 15.06 1.16 15.66
C GLU A 89 13.86 1.91 15.08
N TYR A 90 13.44 1.56 13.86
CA TYR A 90 12.40 2.27 13.12
C TYR A 90 11.12 1.45 12.98
N TYR A 91 9.98 2.15 13.08
CA TYR A 91 8.71 1.65 12.60
C TYR A 91 8.59 1.94 11.10
N VAL A 92 8.80 0.92 10.28
CA VAL A 92 8.74 1.04 8.82
C VAL A 92 7.31 0.80 8.38
N VAL A 93 6.79 1.68 7.53
CA VAL A 93 5.48 1.53 6.89
C VAL A 93 5.67 1.51 5.38
N CYS A 94 5.09 0.53 4.70
CA CYS A 94 4.97 0.55 3.24
C CYS A 94 3.51 0.34 2.84
N ALA A 95 3.02 1.23 2.00
CA ALA A 95 1.68 1.18 1.46
C ALA A 95 1.76 0.79 -0.01
N ASN A 96 0.93 -0.17 -0.42
CA ASN A 96 0.74 -0.42 -1.84
C ASN A 96 -0.18 0.64 -2.43
N VAL A 97 0.18 1.19 -3.59
CA VAL A 97 -0.50 2.37 -4.12
C VAL A 97 -1.86 2.07 -4.79
N PRO A 98 -2.80 3.03 -4.82
CA PRO A 98 -4.00 2.93 -5.66
C PRO A 98 -3.62 2.69 -7.12
N GLY A 99 -4.36 1.79 -7.79
CA GLY A 99 -4.07 1.34 -9.16
C GLY A 99 -3.15 0.13 -9.26
N SER A 100 -2.50 -0.27 -8.16
CA SER A 100 -1.69 -1.50 -8.09
C SER A 100 -2.54 -2.77 -8.16
N CYS A 101 -1.92 -3.90 -8.49
CA CYS A 101 -2.52 -5.24 -8.47
C CYS A 101 -2.19 -6.04 -7.19
N TYR A 102 -1.44 -5.47 -6.24
CA TYR A 102 -1.02 -6.15 -5.01
C TYR A 102 -1.90 -5.84 -3.78
N GLY A 103 -3.23 -5.87 -3.95
CA GLY A 103 -4.20 -5.81 -2.84
C GLY A 103 -4.84 -4.45 -2.53
N SER A 104 -4.24 -3.33 -2.96
CA SER A 104 -4.91 -2.02 -2.93
C SER A 104 -5.97 -1.91 -4.02
N SER A 105 -6.93 -0.99 -3.88
CA SER A 105 -7.93 -0.72 -4.91
C SER A 105 -7.25 -0.35 -6.22
N GLY A 106 -7.64 -1.04 -7.29
CA GLY A 106 -7.16 -0.80 -8.64
C GLY A 106 -8.09 -1.42 -9.68
N PRO A 107 -7.69 -1.44 -10.96
CA PRO A 107 -8.49 -2.00 -12.05
C PRO A 107 -8.95 -3.45 -11.84
N ALA A 108 -8.15 -4.25 -11.14
CA ALA A 108 -8.47 -5.65 -10.87
C ALA A 108 -9.41 -5.86 -9.67
N SER A 109 -9.67 -4.82 -8.87
CA SER A 109 -10.54 -4.88 -7.69
C SER A 109 -12.02 -4.91 -8.08
N GLU A 110 -12.84 -5.53 -7.22
CA GLU A 110 -14.30 -5.52 -7.37
C GLU A 110 -14.84 -4.08 -7.34
N ARG A 111 -15.80 -3.80 -8.24
CA ARG A 111 -16.57 -2.56 -8.26
C ARG A 111 -17.82 -2.77 -7.38
N PRO A 112 -18.16 -1.83 -6.50
CA PRO A 112 -19.43 -1.89 -5.78
C PRO A 112 -20.62 -2.01 -6.75
N PRO A 113 -21.59 -2.89 -6.49
CA PRO A 113 -22.67 -3.21 -7.42
C PRO A 113 -23.69 -2.07 -7.58
N ASP A 114 -23.66 -1.07 -6.70
CA ASP A 114 -24.48 0.13 -6.72
C ASP A 114 -23.87 1.27 -7.56
N ILE A 115 -22.68 1.07 -8.13
CA ILE A 115 -22.07 1.98 -9.10
C ILE A 115 -22.39 1.49 -10.51
N ASP A 116 -23.45 2.07 -11.08
CA ASP A 116 -23.75 1.96 -12.50
C ASP A 116 -22.71 2.76 -13.31
N LEU A 117 -22.01 2.10 -14.24
CA LEU A 117 -21.21 2.81 -15.23
C LEU A 117 -22.08 3.19 -16.44
N PRO A 118 -21.67 4.22 -17.21
CA PRO A 118 -22.25 4.45 -18.52
C PRO A 118 -22.27 3.16 -19.35
N ALA A 119 -23.35 2.92 -20.11
CA ALA A 119 -23.54 1.65 -20.84
C ALA A 119 -22.43 1.36 -21.87
N ASP A 120 -21.69 2.38 -22.31
CA ASP A 120 -20.51 2.27 -23.18
C ASP A 120 -19.18 2.05 -22.43
N GLU A 121 -19.19 2.16 -21.10
CA GLU A 121 -18.04 1.98 -20.20
C GLU A 121 -18.19 0.77 -19.26
N GLU A 122 -19.35 0.11 -19.23
CA GLU A 122 -19.62 -1.13 -18.47
C GLU A 122 -18.73 -2.28 -18.97
N PRO A 123 -17.70 -2.72 -18.20
CA PRO A 123 -16.95 -3.91 -18.55
C PRO A 123 -17.78 -5.18 -18.32
N ASP A 124 -17.48 -6.26 -19.02
CA ASP A 124 -18.15 -7.58 -18.91
C ASP A 124 -17.81 -8.33 -17.60
N HIS A 125 -17.57 -7.59 -16.51
CA HIS A 125 -17.18 -8.11 -15.20
C HIS A 125 -17.49 -7.13 -14.04
N ASP A 126 -17.64 -7.67 -12.83
CA ASP A 126 -17.87 -6.93 -11.58
C ASP A 126 -16.61 -6.23 -11.01
N ARG A 127 -15.65 -5.88 -11.86
CA ARG A 127 -14.40 -5.17 -11.50
C ARG A 127 -14.37 -3.77 -12.10
N TRP A 128 -13.51 -2.91 -11.56
CA TRP A 128 -13.35 -1.56 -12.08
C TRP A 128 -12.84 -1.51 -13.53
N GLY A 129 -11.85 -2.34 -13.88
CA GLY A 129 -11.28 -2.35 -15.23
C GLY A 129 -10.84 -0.96 -15.69
N THR A 130 -11.25 -0.59 -16.91
CA THR A 130 -10.96 0.73 -17.51
C THR A 130 -11.70 1.89 -16.86
N ALA A 131 -12.70 1.62 -16.03
CA ALA A 131 -13.44 2.63 -15.29
C ALA A 131 -12.77 3.02 -13.97
N PHE A 132 -11.68 2.37 -13.57
CA PHE A 132 -10.89 2.82 -12.43
C PHE A 132 -10.30 4.22 -12.72
N PRO A 133 -10.41 5.19 -11.81
CA PRO A 133 -9.88 6.53 -12.05
C PRO A 133 -8.40 6.53 -12.44
N PRO A 134 -7.98 7.34 -13.44
CA PRO A 134 -6.56 7.49 -13.76
C PRO A 134 -5.83 8.10 -12.57
N VAL A 135 -4.82 7.38 -12.09
CA VAL A 135 -4.09 7.69 -10.85
C VAL A 135 -2.85 8.53 -11.14
N GLN A 136 -2.62 9.56 -10.33
CA GLN A 136 -1.42 10.41 -10.34
C GLN A 136 -0.59 10.24 -9.06
N VAL A 137 0.63 10.77 -9.06
CA VAL A 137 1.55 10.68 -7.90
C VAL A 137 0.98 11.42 -6.68
N GLU A 138 0.23 12.49 -6.92
CA GLU A 138 -0.50 13.25 -5.90
C GLU A 138 -1.56 12.38 -5.22
N ASP A 139 -2.23 11.49 -5.97
CA ASP A 139 -3.19 10.54 -5.41
C ASP A 139 -2.50 9.53 -4.50
N TRP A 140 -1.33 9.00 -4.91
CA TRP A 140 -0.53 8.10 -4.09
C TRP A 140 -0.13 8.75 -2.77
N THR A 141 0.35 9.99 -2.82
CA THR A 141 0.77 10.74 -1.63
C THR A 141 -0.40 11.01 -0.69
N ARG A 142 -1.57 11.40 -1.23
CA ARG A 142 -2.80 11.62 -0.43
C ARG A 142 -3.33 10.33 0.18
N ALA A 143 -3.29 9.22 -0.55
CA ALA A 143 -3.70 7.91 -0.06
C ALA A 143 -2.77 7.40 1.06
N GLN A 144 -1.45 7.52 0.87
CA GLN A 144 -0.46 7.22 1.91
C GLN A 144 -0.68 8.08 3.15
N ARG A 145 -0.95 9.37 3.00
CA ARG A 145 -1.25 10.25 4.14
C ARG A 145 -2.47 9.78 4.93
N ARG A 146 -3.55 9.38 4.25
CA ARG A 146 -4.76 8.86 4.90
C ARG A 146 -4.54 7.52 5.59
N LEU A 147 -3.71 6.65 5.00
CA LEU A 147 -3.30 5.41 5.67
C LEU A 147 -2.50 5.71 6.94
N LEU A 148 -1.55 6.66 6.90
CA LEU A 148 -0.81 7.06 8.08
C LEU A 148 -1.72 7.61 9.18
N ASP A 149 -2.76 8.39 8.82
CA ASP A 149 -3.80 8.81 9.78
C ASP A 149 -4.54 7.61 10.39
N HIS A 150 -4.91 6.64 9.56
CA HIS A 150 -5.57 5.41 10.01
C HIS A 150 -4.71 4.62 11.01
N LEU A 151 -3.40 4.57 10.77
CA LEU A 151 -2.42 3.91 11.64
C LEU A 151 -2.02 4.75 12.88
N GLY A 152 -2.55 5.96 13.04
CA GLY A 152 -2.21 6.86 14.15
C GLY A 152 -0.84 7.53 14.03
N VAL A 153 -0.23 7.53 12.84
CA VAL A 153 1.07 8.14 12.57
C VAL A 153 0.91 9.61 12.20
N GLY A 154 1.30 10.49 13.13
CA GLY A 154 1.26 11.95 12.94
C GLY A 154 2.55 12.57 12.37
N ARG A 155 3.70 11.87 12.48
CA ARG A 155 5.00 12.38 12.04
C ARG A 155 5.86 11.26 11.47
N LEU A 156 6.58 11.60 10.40
CA LEU A 156 7.59 10.74 9.81
C LEU A 156 8.98 11.24 10.17
N ARG A 157 9.86 10.30 10.53
CA ARG A 157 11.30 10.51 10.64
C ARG A 157 11.92 10.72 9.26
N ALA A 158 11.48 9.92 8.29
CA ALA A 158 11.95 9.97 6.91
C ALA A 158 10.90 9.41 5.94
N VAL A 159 11.05 9.78 4.67
CA VAL A 159 10.38 9.15 3.52
C VAL A 159 11.46 8.75 2.54
N VAL A 160 11.44 7.49 2.08
CA VAL A 160 12.46 6.95 1.17
C VAL A 160 11.78 6.14 0.07
N GLY A 161 12.32 6.23 -1.14
CA GLY A 161 11.85 5.50 -2.30
C GLY A 161 12.75 5.79 -3.50
N GLY A 162 12.86 4.85 -4.43
CA GLY A 162 13.72 4.97 -5.60
C GLY A 162 13.15 4.21 -6.80
N SER A 163 13.37 4.75 -8.00
CA SER A 163 13.03 4.15 -9.28
C SER A 163 13.89 4.73 -10.39
#